data_AF-A0AAV5VIQ1-F1
#
_entry.id   AF-A0AAV5VIQ1-F1
#
_cell.length_a   1.000
_cell.length_b   1.000
_cell.length_c   1.000
_cell.angle_alpha   90.00
_cell.angle_beta   90.00
_cell.angle_gamma   90.00
#
_symmetry.space_group_name_H-M   'P 1'
#
loop_
_entity.id
_entity.type
_entity.pdbx_description
1 polymer ?
#
loop_
_entity_poly.entity_id
_entity_poly.type
_entity_poly.pdbx_seq_one_letter_code
_entity_poly.pdbx_strand_id
1 'polypeptide(L)' 'KRGAPDVSNPNRKWPTDQVVSYKIESGFNSNNTRMIKNAFQFWTDNSCLTYEENGPTTPYLRVFDGGDCASYL' A
#
# COMPACT_ATOMS: atom_id res chain seq x y z
N LYS A 1 6.50 -12.00 -17.89
CA LYS A 1 5.93 -12.77 -16.76
C LYS A 1 6.34 -12.04 -15.47
N ARG A 2 5.42 -11.45 -14.69
CA ARG A 2 5.76 -10.93 -13.36
C ARG A 2 6.16 -12.13 -12.49
N GLY A 3 7.35 -12.10 -11.88
CA GLY A 3 7.78 -13.15 -10.96
C GLY A 3 6.91 -13.16 -9.71
N ALA A 4 6.78 -14.31 -9.05
CA ALA A 4 6.14 -14.38 -7.74
C ALA A 4 6.97 -13.56 -6.71
N PRO A 5 6.32 -12.93 -5.72
CA PRO A 5 7.04 -12.27 -4.63
C PRO A 5 7.94 -13.27 -3.88
N ASP A 6 9.13 -12.83 -3.51
CA ASP A 6 10.06 -13.63 -2.70
C ASP A 6 9.62 -13.62 -1.24
N VAL A 7 8.81 -14.61 -0.88
CA VAL A 7 8.26 -14.78 0.48
C VAL A 7 9.28 -15.32 1.49
N SER A 8 10.48 -15.71 1.03
CA SER A 8 11.52 -16.28 1.90
C SER A 8 12.37 -15.21 2.57
N ASN A 9 12.52 -14.04 1.93
CA ASN A 9 13.32 -12.94 2.45
C ASN A 9 12.52 -12.06 3.43
N PRO A 10 12.84 -12.06 4.74
CA PRO A 10 12.11 -11.25 5.72
C PRO A 10 12.25 -9.74 5.47
N ASN A 11 13.33 -9.30 4.82
CA ASN A 11 13.54 -7.87 4.49
C ASN A 11 12.62 -7.37 3.36
N ARG A 12 11.85 -8.26 2.72
CA ARG A 12 10.82 -7.91 1.73
C ARG A 12 9.40 -7.98 2.29
N LYS A 13 9.26 -8.08 3.63
CA LYS A 13 7.96 -8.17 4.30
C LYS A 13 7.67 -6.88 5.04
N TRP A 14 6.40 -6.48 5.00
CA TRP A 14 5.90 -5.46 5.90
C TRP A 14 5.80 -6.06 7.31
N PRO A 15 6.30 -5.35 8.34
CA PRO A 15 6.08 -5.74 9.72
C PRO A 15 4.59 -5.71 10.07
N THR A 16 4.15 -6.68 10.88
CA THR A 16 2.73 -6.91 11.23
C THR A 16 2.33 -6.28 12.56
N ASP A 17 3.29 -5.73 13.30
CA ASP A 17 3.13 -5.10 14.61
C ASP A 17 3.11 -3.57 14.55
N GLN A 18 3.11 -3.00 13.33
CA GLN A 18 3.02 -1.56 13.11
C GLN A 18 2.10 -1.24 11.92
N VAL A 19 1.64 0.00 11.85
CA VAL A 19 0.88 0.52 10.71
C VAL A 19 1.77 0.58 9.45
N VAL A 20 1.21 0.23 8.31
CA VAL A 20 1.82 0.49 6.99
C VAL A 20 1.34 1.86 6.54
N SER A 21 2.23 2.85 6.60
CA SER A 21 1.91 4.20 6.16
C SER A 21 1.74 4.24 4.64
N TYR A 22 0.78 5.03 4.15
CA TYR A 22 0.64 5.31 2.73
C TYR A 22 0.34 6.78 2.46
N LYS A 23 0.64 7.23 1.23
CA LYS A 23 0.31 8.56 0.75
C LYS A 23 -0.30 8.47 -0.64
N ILE A 24 -1.45 9.10 -0.82
CA ILE A 24 -2.08 9.29 -2.13
C ILE A 24 -1.64 10.66 -2.63
N GLU A 25 -0.81 10.68 -3.67
CA GLU A 25 -0.36 11.93 -4.29
C GLU A 25 -1.50 12.62 -5.06
N SER A 26 -1.31 13.91 -5.36
CA SER A 26 -2.23 14.64 -6.23
C SER A 26 -2.29 13.99 -7.62
N GLY A 27 -3.45 14.12 -8.28
CA GLY A 27 -3.73 13.54 -9.60
C GLY A 27 -4.97 12.63 -9.63
N PHE A 28 -5.37 12.10 -8.48
CA PHE A 28 -6.60 11.34 -8.35
C PHE A 28 -7.79 12.25 -8.01
N ASN A 29 -8.93 12.02 -8.67
CA ASN A 29 -10.20 12.63 -8.27
C ASN A 29 -10.76 11.98 -6.99
N SER A 30 -11.79 12.57 -6.40
CA SER A 30 -12.39 12.10 -5.14
C SER A 30 -12.90 10.66 -5.21
N ASN A 31 -13.44 10.22 -6.35
CA ASN A 31 -13.92 8.86 -6.53
C ASN A 31 -12.77 7.85 -6.52
N ASN A 32 -11.69 8.14 -7.25
CA ASN A 32 -10.49 7.30 -7.29
C ASN A 32 -9.82 7.25 -5.91
N THR A 33 -9.68 8.39 -5.24
CA THR A 33 -9.17 8.44 -3.86
C THR A 33 -10.00 7.60 -2.91
N ARG A 34 -11.34 7.66 -3.01
CA ARG A 34 -12.24 6.80 -2.21
C ARG A 34 -12.04 5.32 -2.51
N MET A 35 -11.89 4.93 -3.78
CA MET A 35 -11.63 3.54 -4.17
C MET A 35 -10.29 3.03 -3.62
N ILE A 36 -9.23 3.84 -3.69
CA ILE A 36 -7.92 3.50 -3.13
C ILE A 36 -8.02 3.30 -1.61
N LYS A 37 -8.70 4.20 -0.88
CA LYS A 37 -8.92 4.07 0.56
C LYS A 37 -9.72 2.82 0.93
N ASN A 38 -10.77 2.51 0.16
CA ASN A 38 -11.54 1.28 0.35
C ASN A 38 -10.69 0.02 0.17
N ALA A 39 -9.70 0.03 -0.75
CA ALA A 39 -8.80 -1.10 -0.94
C ALA A 39 -7.89 -1.32 0.28
N PHE A 40 -7.37 -0.24 0.89
CA PHE A 40 -6.62 -0.35 2.16
C PHE A 40 -7.51 -0.87 3.30
N GLN A 41 -8.74 -0.37 3.41
CA GLN A 41 -9.70 -0.85 4.40
C GLN A 41 -10.01 -2.34 4.23
N PHE A 42 -10.23 -2.80 2.99
CA PHE A 42 -10.46 -4.21 2.70
C PHE A 42 -9.33 -5.10 3.24
N TRP A 43 -8.07 -4.71 3.06
CA TRP A 43 -6.95 -5.48 3.60
C TRP A 43 -6.84 -5.40 5.12
N THR A 44 -7.15 -4.24 5.72
CA THR A 44 -7.29 -4.13 7.18
C THR A 44 -8.32 -5.11 7.73
N ASP A 45 -9.48 -5.21 7.09
CA ASP A 45 -10.59 -6.05 7.57
C ASP A 45 -10.34 -7.56 7.38
N ASN A 46 -9.44 -7.93 6.46
CA ASN A 46 -9.24 -9.32 6.04
C ASN A 46 -7.81 -9.83 6.30
N SER A 47 -6.99 -9.10 7.05
CA SER A 47 -5.63 -9.50 7.39
C SER A 47 -5.21 -8.98 8.77
N CYS A 48 -3.95 -9.18 9.15
CA CYS A 48 -3.37 -8.58 10.35
C CYS A 48 -2.67 -7.23 10.07
N LEU A 49 -2.66 -6.76 8.82
CA LEU A 49 -2.04 -5.49 8.46
C LEU A 49 -3.02 -4.35 8.72
N THR A 50 -2.49 -3.22 9.20
CA THR A 50 -3.24 -1.97 9.34
C THR A 50 -2.60 -0.88 8.48
N TYR A 51 -3.40 0.01 7.92
CA TYR A 51 -2.94 1.05 7.00
C TYR A 51 -3.36 2.44 7.48
N GLU A 52 -2.46 3.41 7.34
CA GLU A 52 -2.72 4.80 7.76
C GLU A 52 -2.25 5.80 6.69
N GLU A 53 -3.15 6.69 6.28
CA GLU A 53 -2.82 7.76 5.34
C GLU A 53 -1.97 8.84 6.03
N ASN A 54 -0.82 9.16 5.44
CA ASN A 54 0.19 10.06 6.02
C ASN A 54 0.66 9.62 7.42
N GLY A 55 0.69 8.30 7.66
CA GLY A 55 1.14 7.72 8.93
C GLY A 55 2.64 7.93 9.23
N PRO A 56 3.09 7.54 10.43
CA PRO A 56 4.43 7.86 10.94
C PRO A 56 5.53 6.87 10.52
N THR A 57 5.18 5.73 9.89
CA THR A 57 6.12 4.62 9.65
C THR A 57 6.86 4.76 8.32
N THR A 58 8.12 4.29 8.31
CA THR A 58 8.95 4.20 7.11
C THR A 58 9.48 2.78 6.93
N PRO A 59 9.61 2.27 5.68
CA PRO A 59 9.18 2.89 4.43
C PRO A 59 7.64 3.02 4.34
N TYR A 60 7.13 3.76 3.37
CA TYR A 60 5.68 3.95 3.16
C TYR A 60 5.29 3.70 1.71
N LEU A 61 4.02 3.39 1.48
CA LEU A 61 3.46 3.20 0.14
C LEU A 61 3.12 4.56 -0.48
N ARG A 62 3.66 4.85 -1.67
CA ARG A 62 3.30 6.03 -2.45
C ARG A 62 2.39 5.63 -3.60
N VAL A 63 1.16 6.13 -3.61
CA VAL A 63 0.20 5.94 -4.70
C VAL A 63 0.16 7.20 -5.53
N PHE A 64 0.57 7.13 -6.79
CA PHE A 64 0.69 8.27 -7.69
C PHE A 64 0.34 7.88 -9.13
N ASP A 65 -0.05 8.85 -9.95
CA ASP A 65 -0.26 8.63 -11.38
C ASP A 65 1.09 8.53 -12.10
N GLY A 66 1.49 7.31 -12.43
CA GLY A 66 2.71 7.00 -13.18
C GLY A 66 2.47 6.65 -14.65
N GLY A 67 1.22 6.71 -15.14
CA GLY A 67 0.83 6.32 -16.50
C GLY A 67 0.65 4.80 -16.75
N ASP A 68 0.90 3.95 -15.74
CA ASP A 68 0.66 2.50 -15.77
C ASP A 68 0.37 1.96 -14.35
N CYS A 69 -0.09 0.72 -14.25
CA CYS A 69 -0.36 0.00 -13.01
C CYS A 69 0.79 -0.95 -12.64
N ALA A 70 1.77 -0.45 -11.88
CA ALA A 70 2.91 -1.23 -11.40
C ALA A 70 3.25 -0.92 -9.93
N SER A 71 3.86 -1.90 -9.26
CA SER A 71 4.38 -1.78 -7.90
C SER A 71 5.65 -2.63 -7.73
N TYR A 72 6.46 -2.31 -6.72
CA TYR A 72 7.56 -3.18 -6.29
C TYR A 72 7.02 -4.39 -5.53
N LEU A 73 7.71 -5.53 -5.63
CA LEU A 73 7.38 -6.80 -4.96
C LEU A 73 8.42 -7.16 -3.90
#